data_AF-A0A7S2D4Y5-F1
#
_entry.id   AF-A0A7S2D4Y5-F1
#
_cell.length_a   1.000
_cell.length_b   1.000
_cell.length_c   1.000
_cell.angle_alpha   90.00
_cell.angle_beta   90.00
_cell.angle_gamma   90.00
#
_symmetry.space_group_name_H-M   'P 1'
#
loop_
_entity.id
_entity.type
_entity.pdbx_description
1 polymer ?
#
loop_
_entity_poly.entity_id
_entity_poly.type
_entity_poly.pdbx_seq_one_letter_code
_entity_poly.pdbx_strand_id
1 'polypeptide(L)'
;MMLSRLTHPIRCVPLRIMNAKSQVRRLSFKPNKSTGNSNKIAKEEANMTRAEVEKISESAKAEQKFWDLLVPERNIGFTHPFFWVLLGGCVGLHFYNGHLTKEREKEALEEQEIVKRAEKQLKSRLAAQKLDPEKVQEKIVFRMSQRVKWALKRDAAIQEGNHAQESAANQRIDAINEEMMKLEAQLNSGGNPQ
;
A
#
# COMPACT_ATOMS: atom_id res chain seq x y z
N MET A 1 15.22 6.00 -60.22
CA MET A 1 14.09 6.48 -59.41
C MET A 1 13.16 5.30 -59.16
N MET A 2 13.28 4.62 -58.02
CA MET A 2 12.44 3.48 -57.64
C MET A 2 11.52 3.90 -56.50
N LEU A 3 10.22 3.95 -56.76
CA LEU A 3 9.17 4.20 -55.78
C LEU A 3 8.73 2.86 -55.19
N SER A 4 9.36 2.44 -54.09
CA SER A 4 8.93 1.27 -53.32
C SER A 4 7.71 1.63 -52.48
N ARG A 5 6.53 1.21 -52.94
CA ARG A 5 5.27 1.30 -52.20
C ARG A 5 5.28 0.30 -51.05
N LEU A 6 5.41 0.79 -49.82
CA LEU A 6 5.18 0.04 -48.59
C LEU A 6 3.68 -0.19 -48.39
N THR A 7 3.17 -1.30 -48.90
CA THR A 7 1.86 -1.85 -48.51
C THR A 7 2.05 -2.67 -47.25
N HIS A 8 1.75 -2.09 -46.08
CA HIS A 8 1.66 -2.85 -44.85
C HIS A 8 0.28 -3.52 -44.74
N PRO A 9 0.22 -4.85 -44.51
CA PRO A 9 -1.03 -5.53 -44.26
C PRO A 9 -1.60 -5.06 -42.92
N ILE A 10 -2.83 -4.57 -42.95
CA ILE A 10 -3.63 -4.23 -41.77
C ILE A 10 -3.79 -5.52 -40.96
N ARG A 11 -3.02 -5.64 -39.88
CA ARG A 11 -3.20 -6.74 -38.91
C ARG A 11 -4.51 -6.49 -38.17
N CYS A 12 -5.55 -7.25 -38.53
CA CYS A 12 -6.76 -7.37 -37.74
C CYS A 12 -6.40 -7.95 -36.37
N VAL A 13 -6.33 -7.09 -35.35
CA VAL A 13 -6.22 -7.53 -33.96
C VAL A 13 -7.56 -8.15 -33.59
N PRO A 14 -7.60 -9.40 -33.12
CA PRO A 14 -8.85 -10.00 -32.65
C PRO A 14 -9.34 -9.19 -31.45
N LEU A 15 -10.50 -8.54 -31.63
CA LEU A 15 -11.30 -7.96 -30.56
C LEU A 15 -11.62 -9.07 -29.58
N ARG A 16 -10.79 -9.16 -28.54
CA ARG A 16 -11.03 -10.00 -27.36
C ARG A 16 -12.29 -9.43 -26.73
N ILE A 17 -13.41 -10.10 -26.97
CA ILE A 17 -14.69 -9.85 -26.29
C ILE A 17 -14.41 -10.09 -24.81
N MET A 18 -14.00 -9.01 -24.12
CA MET A 18 -13.95 -9.00 -22.68
C MET A 18 -15.39 -9.18 -22.25
N ASN A 19 -15.66 -10.34 -21.66
CA ASN A 19 -16.88 -10.60 -20.92
C ASN A 19 -16.86 -9.68 -19.71
N ALA A 20 -17.13 -8.40 -19.96
CA ALA A 20 -17.53 -7.44 -18.97
C ALA A 20 -18.86 -7.97 -18.46
N LYS A 21 -18.78 -8.84 -17.45
CA LYS A 21 -19.74 -8.82 -16.36
C LYS A 21 -19.66 -7.41 -15.80
N SER A 22 -20.32 -6.49 -16.49
CA SER A 22 -20.78 -5.25 -15.95
C SER A 22 -21.61 -5.69 -14.75
N GLN A 23 -20.95 -5.69 -13.60
CA GLN A 23 -21.62 -5.26 -12.39
C GLN A 23 -22.06 -3.83 -12.71
N VAL A 24 -23.16 -3.73 -13.48
CA VAL A 24 -24.18 -2.75 -13.25
C VAL A 24 -24.54 -3.01 -11.79
N ARG A 25 -23.75 -2.42 -10.89
CA ARG A 25 -24.25 -1.94 -9.63
C ARG A 25 -25.33 -0.98 -10.08
N ARG A 26 -26.50 -1.53 -10.37
CA ARG A 26 -27.76 -0.87 -10.13
C ARG A 26 -27.57 -0.50 -8.68
N LEU A 27 -27.10 0.72 -8.45
CA LEU A 27 -27.43 1.45 -7.26
C LEU A 27 -28.95 1.36 -7.30
N SER A 28 -29.45 0.31 -6.65
CA SER A 28 -30.84 0.18 -6.31
C SER A 28 -31.00 1.38 -5.40
N PHE A 29 -31.32 2.51 -6.03
CA PHE A 29 -31.90 3.64 -5.39
C PHE A 29 -33.18 3.06 -4.83
N LYS A 30 -33.06 2.47 -3.64
CA LYS A 30 -34.21 2.14 -2.83
C LYS A 30 -34.80 3.52 -2.61
N PRO A 31 -35.94 3.88 -3.26
CA PRO A 31 -36.60 5.09 -2.86
C PRO A 31 -36.77 4.93 -1.35
N ASN A 32 -36.16 5.83 -0.59
CA ASN A 32 -36.31 5.82 0.84
C ASN A 32 -37.82 5.89 1.06
N LYS A 33 -38.41 4.76 1.48
CA LYS A 33 -39.82 4.66 1.83
C LYS A 33 -39.95 5.50 3.10
N SER A 34 -40.03 6.81 2.90
CA SER A 34 -40.61 7.78 3.83
C SER A 34 -42.13 7.51 3.90
N THR A 35 -42.47 6.27 4.21
CA THR A 35 -43.79 5.86 4.69
C THR A 35 -43.76 6.18 6.17
N GLY A 36 -44.07 7.42 6.50
CA GLY A 36 -44.10 7.85 7.89
C GLY A 36 -44.56 9.28 8.14
N ASN A 37 -44.86 10.08 7.12
CA ASN A 37 -45.33 11.44 7.38
C ASN A 37 -46.34 12.03 6.38
N SER A 38 -46.83 11.29 5.39
CA SER A 38 -47.86 11.80 4.46
C SER A 38 -49.13 12.24 5.17
N ASN A 39 -49.52 11.55 6.25
CA ASN A 39 -50.67 11.93 7.10
C ASN A 39 -50.40 13.13 8.02
N LYS A 40 -49.14 13.48 8.26
CA LYS A 40 -48.75 14.64 9.07
C LYS A 40 -48.59 15.88 8.20
N ILE A 41 -48.04 15.73 6.99
CA ILE A 41 -48.00 16.78 5.96
C ILE A 41 -49.41 17.16 5.53
N ALA A 42 -50.32 16.20 5.29
CA ALA A 42 -51.72 16.50 4.98
C ALA A 42 -52.49 17.16 6.15
N LYS A 43 -52.06 16.93 7.41
CA LYS A 43 -52.63 17.60 8.59
C LYS A 43 -52.01 18.97 8.87
N GLU A 44 -50.75 19.20 8.49
CA GLU A 44 -50.09 20.52 8.52
C GLU A 44 -50.60 21.42 7.38
N GLU A 45 -50.87 20.88 6.19
CA GLU A 45 -51.50 21.62 5.08
C GLU A 45 -52.92 22.11 5.43
N ALA A 46 -53.66 21.38 6.28
CA ALA A 46 -54.99 21.78 6.74
C ALA A 46 -54.96 22.92 7.80
N ASN A 47 -53.80 23.16 8.43
CA ASN A 47 -53.59 24.24 9.41
C ASN A 47 -52.52 25.24 8.95
N MET A 48 -52.19 25.24 7.66
CA MET A 48 -51.24 26.21 7.12
C MET A 48 -51.93 27.57 7.10
N THR A 49 -51.34 28.53 7.81
CA THR A 49 -51.93 29.85 7.99
C THR A 49 -52.03 30.53 6.62
N ARG A 50 -53.08 31.32 6.34
CA ARG A 50 -53.22 32.01 5.03
C ARG A 50 -51.95 32.76 4.59
N ALA A 51 -51.21 33.32 5.55
CA ALA A 51 -49.93 33.99 5.33
C ALA A 51 -48.78 33.07 4.86
N GLU A 52 -48.78 31.79 5.24
CA GLU A 52 -47.77 30.82 4.82
C GLU A 52 -48.05 30.31 3.40
N VAL A 53 -49.33 30.08 3.09
CA VAL A 53 -49.76 29.73 1.72
C VAL A 53 -49.41 30.85 0.74
N GLU A 54 -49.58 32.10 1.15
CA GLU A 54 -49.23 33.26 0.33
C GLU A 54 -47.72 33.32 0.04
N LYS A 55 -46.87 33.11 1.06
CA LYS A 55 -45.41 33.05 0.88
C LYS A 55 -44.95 31.93 -0.04
N ILE A 56 -45.53 30.74 0.09
CA ILE A 56 -45.20 29.59 -0.78
C ILE A 56 -45.65 29.88 -2.22
N SER A 57 -46.78 30.54 -2.40
CA SER A 57 -47.25 30.94 -3.72
C SER A 57 -46.36 32.01 -4.37
N GLU A 58 -45.79 32.91 -3.57
CA GLU A 58 -44.85 33.94 -4.05
C GLU A 58 -43.50 33.34 -4.44
N SER A 59 -42.96 32.41 -3.64
CA SER A 59 -41.72 31.71 -3.97
C SER A 59 -41.87 30.86 -5.24
N ALA A 60 -42.99 30.14 -5.37
CA ALA A 60 -43.28 29.36 -6.57
C ALA A 60 -43.38 30.24 -7.82
N LYS A 61 -44.00 31.43 -7.73
CA LYS A 61 -44.05 32.40 -8.85
C LYS A 61 -42.67 32.97 -9.19
N ALA A 62 -41.80 33.20 -8.21
CA ALA A 62 -40.45 33.67 -8.45
C ALA A 62 -39.59 32.62 -9.16
N GLU A 63 -39.68 31.36 -8.72
CA GLU A 63 -39.03 30.23 -9.38
C GLU A 63 -39.56 30.03 -10.79
N GLN A 64 -40.88 30.12 -11.00
CA GLN A 64 -41.47 30.00 -12.33
C GLN A 64 -40.99 31.11 -13.27
N LYS A 65 -40.88 32.36 -12.80
CA LYS A 65 -40.29 33.45 -13.60
C LYS A 65 -38.82 33.20 -13.94
N PHE A 66 -38.06 32.62 -13.03
CA PHE A 66 -36.67 32.26 -13.25
C PHE A 66 -36.53 31.14 -14.28
N TRP A 67 -37.41 30.14 -14.21
CA TRP A 67 -37.51 29.07 -15.20
C TRP A 67 -37.97 29.60 -16.56
N ASP A 68 -38.93 30.53 -16.61
CA ASP A 68 -39.37 31.17 -17.86
C ASP A 68 -38.24 32.01 -18.51
N LEU A 69 -37.32 32.55 -17.69
CA LEU A 69 -36.11 33.24 -18.15
C LEU A 69 -35.01 32.28 -18.64
N LEU A 70 -34.86 31.12 -18.01
CA LEU A 70 -33.83 30.12 -18.31
C LEU A 70 -34.22 29.12 -19.40
N VAL A 71 -35.52 28.89 -19.55
CA VAL A 71 -36.11 27.94 -20.49
C VAL A 71 -37.04 28.75 -21.39
N PRO A 72 -36.50 29.44 -22.39
CA PRO A 72 -37.29 30.34 -23.23
C PRO A 72 -37.92 29.46 -24.31
N GLU A 73 -38.82 28.57 -23.87
CA GLU A 73 -39.25 27.37 -24.60
C GLU A 73 -40.14 27.67 -25.81
N ARG A 74 -40.35 28.94 -26.17
CA ARG A 74 -41.29 29.29 -27.23
C ARG A 74 -40.84 30.29 -28.28
N ASN A 75 -39.75 31.04 -28.13
CA ASN A 75 -39.41 32.09 -29.12
C ASN A 75 -37.92 32.34 -29.42
N ILE A 76 -36.98 31.56 -28.90
CA ILE A 76 -35.58 31.68 -29.34
C ILE A 76 -35.42 30.92 -30.65
N GLY A 77 -35.77 31.59 -31.75
CA GLY A 77 -35.34 31.12 -33.06
C GLY A 77 -33.82 31.16 -33.19
N PHE A 78 -33.28 30.43 -34.18
CA PHE A 78 -31.85 30.43 -34.53
C PHE A 78 -31.28 31.83 -34.83
N THR A 79 -32.15 32.84 -35.00
CA THR A 79 -31.80 34.24 -35.23
C THR A 79 -31.49 35.01 -33.95
N HIS A 80 -31.83 34.51 -32.77
CA HIS A 80 -31.59 35.22 -31.52
C HIS A 80 -30.10 35.12 -31.11
N PRO A 81 -29.42 36.22 -30.75
CA PRO A 81 -27.98 36.21 -30.47
C PRO A 81 -27.59 35.30 -29.30
N PHE A 82 -28.49 35.13 -28.32
CA PHE A 82 -28.27 34.25 -27.18
C PHE A 82 -28.08 32.77 -27.56
N PHE A 83 -28.74 32.31 -28.64
CA PHE A 83 -28.56 30.94 -29.14
C PHE A 83 -27.10 30.67 -29.52
N TRP A 84 -26.47 31.61 -30.22
CA TRP A 84 -25.09 31.49 -30.66
C TRP A 84 -24.09 31.54 -29.50
N VAL A 85 -24.38 32.36 -28.48
CA VAL A 85 -23.57 32.40 -27.25
C VAL A 85 -23.63 31.06 -26.52
N LEU A 86 -24.83 30.49 -26.35
CA LEU A 86 -25.02 29.20 -25.70
C LEU A 86 -24.36 28.07 -26.51
N LEU A 87 -24.54 28.07 -27.84
CA LEU A 87 -23.92 27.10 -28.74
C LEU A 87 -22.40 27.19 -28.69
N GLY A 88 -21.84 28.40 -28.74
CA GLY A 88 -20.41 28.63 -28.61
C GLY A 88 -19.86 28.15 -27.26
N GLY A 89 -20.59 28.41 -26.17
CA GLY A 89 -20.26 27.90 -24.84
C GLY A 89 -20.27 26.37 -24.78
N CYS A 90 -21.29 25.73 -25.37
CA CYS A 90 -21.42 24.27 -25.40
C CYS A 90 -20.30 23.61 -26.23
N VAL A 91 -20.01 24.15 -27.42
CA VAL A 91 -18.90 23.70 -28.26
C VAL A 91 -17.55 23.92 -27.56
N GLY A 92 -17.32 25.10 -27.00
CA GLY A 92 -16.11 25.42 -26.25
C GLY A 92 -15.89 24.48 -25.06
N LEU A 93 -16.95 24.18 -24.31
CA LEU A 93 -16.90 23.22 -23.21
C LEU A 93 -16.58 21.80 -23.70
N HIS A 94 -17.15 21.38 -24.84
CA HIS A 94 -16.82 20.09 -25.45
C HIS A 94 -15.36 20.01 -25.88
N PHE A 95 -14.82 21.05 -26.50
CA PHE A 95 -13.39 21.11 -26.87
C PHE A 95 -12.48 21.12 -25.64
N TYR A 96 -12.84 21.89 -24.61
CA TYR A 96 -12.09 21.97 -23.36
C TYR A 96 -12.05 20.61 -22.64
N ASN A 97 -13.20 19.95 -22.52
CA ASN A 97 -13.29 18.61 -21.94
C ASN A 97 -12.56 17.57 -22.81
N GLY A 98 -12.64 17.70 -24.14
CA GLY A 98 -11.88 16.87 -25.09
C GLY A 98 -10.37 17.04 -24.97
N HIS A 99 -9.90 18.23 -24.63
CA HIS A 99 -8.48 18.50 -24.39
C HIS A 99 -8.00 17.88 -23.06
N LEU A 100 -8.75 18.14 -21.98
CA LEU A 100 -8.46 17.59 -20.65
C LEU A 100 -8.48 16.06 -20.63
N THR A 101 -9.40 15.42 -21.36
CA THR A 101 -9.49 13.96 -21.43
C THR A 101 -8.29 13.35 -22.16
N LYS A 102 -7.77 14.01 -23.20
CA LYS A 102 -6.55 13.55 -23.91
C LYS A 102 -5.31 13.62 -23.03
N GLU A 103 -5.18 14.64 -22.19
CA GLU A 103 -4.06 14.73 -21.24
C GLU A 103 -4.16 13.64 -20.17
N ARG A 104 -5.36 13.43 -19.59
CA ARG A 104 -5.60 12.35 -18.64
C ARG A 104 -5.39 10.95 -19.24
N GLU A 105 -5.74 10.75 -20.50
CA GLU A 105 -5.52 9.47 -21.18
C GLU A 105 -4.03 9.18 -21.36
N LYS A 106 -3.23 10.20 -21.68
CA LYS A 106 -1.76 10.07 -21.74
C LYS A 106 -1.17 9.74 -20.36
N GLU A 107 -1.57 10.45 -19.32
CA GLU A 107 -1.13 10.17 -17.94
C GLU A 107 -1.49 8.73 -17.53
N ALA A 108 -2.73 8.29 -17.79
CA ALA A 108 -3.17 6.94 -17.48
C ALA A 108 -2.38 5.86 -18.27
N LEU A 109 -2.00 6.14 -19.52
CA LEU A 109 -1.15 5.25 -20.32
C LEU A 109 0.27 5.16 -19.75
N GLU A 110 0.84 6.30 -19.34
CA GLU A 110 2.17 6.34 -18.71
C GLU A 110 2.20 5.59 -17.37
N GLU A 111 1.18 5.78 -16.53
CA GLU A 111 1.03 5.04 -15.27
C GLU A 111 0.95 3.52 -15.52
N GLN A 112 0.18 3.09 -16.52
CA GLN A 112 0.11 1.67 -16.88
C GLN A 112 1.45 1.11 -17.35
N GLU A 113 2.25 1.89 -18.08
CA GLU A 113 3.59 1.47 -18.48
C GLU A 113 4.52 1.33 -17.26
N ILE A 114 4.47 2.27 -16.33
CA ILE A 114 5.27 2.23 -15.10
C ILE A 114 4.92 0.98 -14.28
N VAL A 115 3.63 0.70 -14.09
CA VAL A 115 3.15 -0.48 -13.37
C VAL A 115 3.61 -1.77 -14.07
N LYS A 116 3.47 -1.87 -15.39
CA LYS A 116 3.95 -3.04 -16.15
C LYS A 116 5.46 -3.25 -16.03
N ARG A 117 6.25 -2.16 -15.99
CA ARG A 117 7.71 -2.25 -15.78
C ARG A 117 8.01 -2.73 -14.35
N ALA A 118 7.32 -2.20 -13.34
CA ALA A 118 7.46 -2.62 -11.95
C ALA A 118 7.11 -4.10 -11.74
N GLU A 119 6.01 -4.58 -12.34
CA GLU A 119 5.62 -5.99 -12.28
C GLU A 119 6.66 -6.91 -12.92
N LYS A 120 7.20 -6.53 -14.09
CA LYS A 120 8.28 -7.29 -14.75
C LYS A 120 9.52 -7.38 -13.87
N GLN A 121 9.90 -6.27 -13.22
CA GLN A 121 11.03 -6.24 -12.30
C GLN A 121 10.78 -7.11 -11.07
N LEU A 122 9.58 -7.05 -10.48
CA LEU A 122 9.25 -7.87 -9.33
C LEU A 122 9.25 -9.36 -9.69
N LYS A 123 8.73 -9.71 -10.87
CA LYS A 123 8.74 -11.08 -11.39
C LYS A 123 10.15 -11.60 -11.67
N SER A 124 11.04 -10.76 -12.22
CA SER A 124 12.45 -11.17 -12.43
C SER A 124 13.20 -11.31 -11.11
N ARG A 125 12.93 -10.45 -10.12
CA ARG A 125 13.48 -10.59 -8.76
C ARG A 125 12.98 -11.84 -8.07
N LEU A 126 11.70 -12.15 -8.17
CA LEU A 126 11.14 -13.41 -7.64
C LEU A 126 11.73 -14.63 -8.34
N ALA A 127 11.90 -14.58 -9.67
CA ALA A 127 12.54 -15.66 -10.42
C ALA A 127 14.01 -15.83 -10.00
N ALA A 128 14.74 -14.74 -9.77
CA ALA A 128 16.10 -14.78 -9.23
C ALA A 128 16.14 -15.22 -7.76
N GLN A 129 15.10 -14.91 -6.97
CA GLN A 129 14.96 -15.28 -5.56
C GLN A 129 14.44 -16.70 -5.36
N LYS A 130 13.98 -17.38 -6.42
CA LYS A 130 13.98 -18.85 -6.46
C LYS A 130 15.44 -19.35 -6.49
N LEU A 131 16.25 -18.91 -5.52
CA LEU A 131 17.39 -19.64 -5.05
C LEU A 131 16.85 -21.02 -4.67
N ASP A 132 17.44 -22.05 -5.26
CA ASP A 132 17.13 -23.43 -4.91
C ASP A 132 17.08 -23.55 -3.38
N PRO A 133 15.95 -23.99 -2.80
CA PRO A 133 15.83 -24.11 -1.35
C PRO A 133 16.94 -25.01 -0.79
N GLU A 134 17.47 -25.92 -1.62
CA GLU A 134 18.63 -26.76 -1.34
C GLU A 134 19.91 -25.96 -1.06
N LYS A 135 20.23 -24.94 -1.88
CA LYS A 135 21.41 -24.08 -1.66
C LYS A 135 21.27 -23.22 -0.41
N VAL A 136 20.04 -22.81 -0.09
CA VAL A 136 19.75 -22.07 1.15
C VAL A 136 19.95 -22.98 2.36
N GLN A 137 19.46 -24.23 2.30
CA GLN A 137 19.68 -25.22 3.36
C GLN A 137 21.16 -25.55 3.54
N GLU A 138 21.89 -25.78 2.46
CA GLU A 138 23.34 -26.04 2.50
C GLU A 138 24.09 -24.89 3.20
N LYS A 139 23.75 -23.63 2.86
CA LYS A 139 24.36 -22.45 3.49
C LYS A 139 24.02 -22.33 4.97
N ILE A 140 22.80 -22.70 5.38
CA ILE A 140 22.39 -22.71 6.79
C ILE A 140 23.16 -23.80 7.55
N VAL A 141 23.18 -25.03 7.03
CA VAL A 141 23.91 -26.16 7.63
C VAL A 141 25.40 -25.87 7.75
N PHE A 142 25.99 -25.28 6.70
CA PHE A 142 27.39 -24.84 6.73
C PHE A 142 27.66 -23.82 7.83
N ARG A 143 26.82 -22.78 7.98
CA ARG A 143 26.95 -21.81 9.06
C ARG A 143 26.78 -22.44 10.44
N MET A 144 25.86 -23.38 10.60
CA MET A 144 25.67 -24.09 11.87
C MET A 144 26.89 -24.95 12.22
N SER A 145 27.43 -25.70 11.25
CA SER A 145 28.63 -26.50 11.44
C SER A 145 29.83 -25.65 11.89
N GLN A 146 30.02 -24.47 11.26
CA GLN A 146 31.07 -23.53 11.67
C GLN A 146 30.87 -23.03 13.11
N ARG A 147 29.63 -22.73 13.53
CA ARG A 147 29.34 -22.29 14.91
C ARG A 147 29.60 -23.40 15.93
N VAL A 148 29.24 -24.64 15.61
CA VAL A 148 29.52 -25.81 16.47
C VAL A 148 31.02 -26.02 16.60
N LYS A 149 31.77 -25.97 15.49
CA LYS A 149 33.23 -26.09 15.51
C LYS A 149 33.89 -25.00 16.36
N TRP A 150 33.40 -23.77 16.28
CA TRP A 150 33.87 -22.65 17.11
C TRP A 150 33.54 -22.85 18.60
N ALA A 151 32.35 -23.37 18.93
CA ALA A 151 31.95 -23.65 20.30
C ALA A 151 32.84 -24.74 20.91
N LEU A 152 33.04 -25.86 20.21
CA LEU A 152 33.91 -26.95 20.66
C LEU A 152 35.36 -26.49 20.87
N LYS A 153 35.87 -25.64 19.97
CA LYS A 153 37.21 -25.07 20.12
C LYS A 153 37.31 -24.16 21.35
N ARG A 154 36.25 -23.41 21.66
CA ARG A 154 36.19 -22.56 22.86
C ARG A 154 36.15 -23.41 24.13
N ASP A 155 35.34 -24.46 24.15
CA ASP A 155 35.20 -25.33 25.32
C ASP A 155 36.51 -26.09 25.62
N ALA A 156 37.23 -26.54 24.58
CA ALA A 156 38.56 -27.12 24.73
C ALA A 156 39.57 -26.14 25.34
N ALA A 157 39.57 -24.88 24.90
CA ALA A 157 40.45 -23.85 25.47
C ALA A 157 40.11 -23.51 26.93
N ILE A 158 38.83 -23.57 27.31
CA ILE A 158 38.39 -23.38 28.71
C ILE A 158 38.85 -24.55 29.58
N GLN A 159 38.76 -25.79 29.07
CA GLN A 159 39.25 -26.97 29.81
C GLN A 159 40.77 -26.91 30.03
N GLU A 160 41.54 -26.54 29.01
CA GLU A 160 42.99 -26.34 29.15
C GLU A 160 43.33 -25.26 30.17
N GLY A 161 42.60 -24.14 30.17
CA GLY A 161 42.76 -23.07 31.16
C GLY A 161 42.45 -23.52 32.58
N ASN A 162 41.36 -24.26 32.77
CA ASN A 162 40.97 -24.80 34.09
C ASN A 162 41.99 -25.81 34.62
N HIS A 163 42.49 -26.70 33.77
CA HIS A 163 43.55 -27.65 34.16
C HIS A 163 44.86 -26.95 34.53
N ALA A 164 45.25 -25.90 33.80
CA ALA A 164 46.42 -25.10 34.14
C ALA A 164 46.24 -24.39 35.49
N GLN A 165 45.05 -23.85 35.76
CA GLN A 165 44.73 -23.19 37.03
C GLN A 165 44.71 -24.18 38.21
N GLU A 166 44.13 -25.37 38.01
CA GLU A 166 44.10 -26.44 39.02
C GLU A 166 45.51 -26.97 39.32
N SER A 167 46.34 -27.17 38.30
CA SER A 167 47.75 -27.56 38.48
C SER A 167 48.53 -26.49 39.26
N ALA A 168 48.30 -25.21 39.00
CA ALA A 168 48.96 -24.12 39.73
C ALA A 168 48.47 -24.04 41.19
N ALA A 169 47.19 -24.33 41.45
CA ALA A 169 46.65 -24.40 42.81
C ALA A 169 47.28 -25.56 43.60
N ASN A 170 47.40 -26.75 42.99
CA ASN A 170 48.01 -27.91 43.63
C ASN A 170 49.49 -27.67 43.99
N GLN A 171 50.27 -27.05 43.09
CA GLN A 171 51.66 -26.67 43.39
C GLN A 171 51.78 -25.70 44.57
N ARG A 172 50.82 -24.79 44.76
CA ARG A 172 50.80 -23.89 45.92
C ARG A 172 50.49 -24.63 47.21
N ILE A 173 49.57 -25.58 47.17
CA ILE A 173 49.25 -26.44 48.33
C ILE A 173 50.49 -27.24 48.72
N ASP A 174 51.20 -27.83 47.75
CA ASP A 174 52.43 -28.58 48.01
C ASP A 174 53.53 -27.69 48.62
N ALA A 175 53.72 -26.47 48.11
CA ALA A 175 54.66 -25.50 48.66
C ALA A 175 54.31 -25.10 50.11
N ILE A 176 53.01 -24.87 50.41
CA ILE A 176 52.55 -24.57 51.78
C ILE A 176 52.84 -25.75 52.72
N ASN A 177 52.59 -26.98 52.27
CA ASN A 177 52.87 -28.17 53.07
C ASN A 177 54.36 -28.35 53.35
N GLU A 178 55.23 -28.08 52.37
CA GLU A 178 56.69 -28.09 52.57
C GLU A 178 57.15 -27.04 53.59
N GLU A 179 56.61 -25.82 53.54
CA GLU A 179 56.91 -24.78 54.52
C GLU A 179 56.45 -25.18 55.92
N MET A 180 55.25 -25.76 56.04
CA MET A 180 54.74 -26.28 57.31
C MET A 180 55.66 -27.35 57.90
N MET A 181 56.10 -28.32 57.09
CA MET A 181 57.04 -29.37 57.50
C MET A 181 58.39 -28.79 57.95
N LYS A 182 58.90 -27.75 57.28
CA LYS A 182 60.12 -27.05 57.70
C LYS A 182 59.94 -26.35 59.04
N LEU A 183 58.80 -25.71 59.28
CA LEU A 183 58.50 -25.06 60.56
C LEU A 183 58.37 -26.08 61.70
N GLU A 184 57.70 -27.21 61.47
CA GLU A 184 57.63 -28.31 62.45
C GLU A 184 59.01 -28.88 62.77
N ALA A 185 59.87 -29.05 61.76
CA ALA A 185 61.25 -29.49 61.97
C ALA A 185 62.07 -28.47 62.78
N GLN A 186 61.91 -27.16 62.52
CA GLN A 186 62.58 -26.11 63.29
C GLN A 186 62.14 -26.10 64.75
N LEU A 187 60.82 -26.21 65.02
CA LEU A 187 60.25 -26.31 66.36
C LEU A 187 60.81 -27.52 67.13
N ASN A 188 60.90 -28.68 66.48
CA ASN A 188 61.47 -29.88 67.09
C ASN A 188 62.99 -29.79 67.32
N SER A 189 63.72 -28.99 66.52
CA SER A 189 65.19 -28.82 66.66
C SER A 189 65.60 -27.74 67.67
N GLY A 190 64.73 -26.77 67.97
CA GLY A 190 65.01 -25.64 68.87
C GLY A 190 64.86 -25.93 70.37
N GLY A 191 64.49 -27.16 70.75
CA GLY A 191 64.23 -27.58 72.12
C GLY A 191 65.44 -28.16 72.85
N ASN A 192 66.60 -27.49 72.86
CA ASN A 192 67.57 -27.70 73.95
C ASN A 192 68.47 -26.47 74.14
N PRO A 193 68.02 -25.45 74.88
CA PRO A 193 68.94 -24.45 75.42
C PRO A 193 69.75 -25.10 76.54
N GLN A 194 71.01 -25.45 76.24
CA GLN A 194 72.02 -25.66 77.29
C GLN A 194 72.43 -24.34 77.92
#